data_AF-A0A9E3BY66-F1
#
_entry.id   AF-A0A9E3BY66-F1
#
_cell.length_a   1.000
_cell.length_b   1.000
_cell.length_c   1.000
_cell.angle_alpha   90.00
_cell.angle_beta   90.00
_cell.angle_gamma   90.00
#
_symmetry.space_group_name_H-M   'P 1'
#
loop_
_entity.id
_entity.type
_entity.pdbx_description
1 polymer ?
#
loop_
_entity_poly.entity_id
_entity_poly.type
_entity_poly.pdbx_seq_one_letter_code
_entity_poly.pdbx_strand_id
1 'polypeptide(L)'
;MNSDALLPYYDRELIALRRLAAEFAEAHPKQAGRLRLSADAVDDPHVARLLEGVAFLGARVQHRLDDEFPELTDALLGVLYPHYLAPIPSCAIAQLRCQPDLAGPARLPAGLALDTEPVRGEACRFRSAAPVTLWPIEIEAARLSGLPLTAPANPRAPGAVAVLRISLRCAVPQASLAQLGLDSLRLFLRGAPNVVLPLYELLCHNTIGLACADGPADPAPVLLDARALAPAGFAPEEALLPWPARSFSGFRLLSEYFAFPEKFLFLDVSGLEAKTLLSGGPGMDIFVYLDRAAPELERAVGAATLALGCAPVVNLFAQRCEPVPLTHTDTEYRVVPDARRPAALEVWSVDRVRETRANGAQRPWRPFYRLTHGDPDEGAPGGFYHTARRAGPA
;
A
#
# COMPACT_ATOMS: atom_id res chain seq x y z
N MET A 1 -17.17 -27.86 -3.26
CA MET A 1 -18.20 -27.27 -4.14
C MET A 1 -19.38 -26.89 -3.27
N ASN A 2 -19.76 -25.62 -3.28
CA ASN A 2 -20.91 -25.14 -2.53
C ASN A 2 -22.19 -25.59 -3.28
N SER A 3 -23.09 -26.33 -2.61
CA SER A 3 -24.27 -26.93 -3.27
C SER A 3 -25.17 -25.88 -3.93
N ASP A 4 -25.22 -24.69 -3.35
CA ASP A 4 -26.05 -23.58 -3.81
C ASP A 4 -25.56 -22.96 -5.13
N ALA A 5 -24.25 -23.07 -5.43
CA ALA A 5 -23.67 -22.53 -6.66
C ALA A 5 -23.91 -23.42 -7.89
N LEU A 6 -24.17 -24.72 -7.69
CA LEU A 6 -24.36 -25.68 -8.78
C LEU A 6 -25.80 -25.72 -9.32
N LEU A 7 -26.78 -25.34 -8.48
CA LEU A 7 -28.20 -25.41 -8.82
C LEU A 7 -28.57 -24.61 -10.09
N PRO A 8 -28.11 -23.36 -10.29
CA PRO A 8 -28.41 -22.62 -11.53
C PRO A 8 -27.85 -23.30 -12.79
N TYR A 9 -26.67 -23.92 -12.69
CA TYR A 9 -26.08 -24.68 -13.80
C TYR A 9 -26.89 -25.93 -14.11
N TYR A 10 -27.32 -26.66 -13.07
CA TYR A 10 -28.16 -27.83 -13.21
C TYR A 10 -29.48 -27.51 -13.92
N ASP A 11 -30.17 -26.46 -13.48
CA ASP A 11 -31.44 -26.06 -14.07
C ASP A 11 -31.27 -25.63 -15.54
N ARG A 12 -30.19 -24.90 -15.85
CA ARG A 12 -29.84 -24.50 -17.22
C ARG A 12 -29.60 -25.72 -18.12
N GLU A 13 -28.79 -26.67 -17.67
CA GLU A 13 -28.50 -27.90 -18.44
C GLU A 13 -29.73 -28.78 -18.58
N LEU A 14 -30.58 -28.88 -17.55
CA LEU A 14 -31.82 -29.65 -17.61
C LEU A 14 -32.81 -29.06 -18.61
N ILE A 15 -32.95 -27.73 -18.65
CA ILE A 15 -33.76 -27.03 -19.65
C ILE A 15 -33.20 -27.27 -21.06
N ALA A 16 -31.89 -27.16 -21.25
CA ALA A 16 -31.24 -27.40 -22.54
C ALA A 16 -31.46 -28.84 -23.02
N LEU A 17 -31.28 -29.83 -22.14
CA LEU A 17 -31.52 -31.24 -22.46
C LEU A 17 -32.99 -31.54 -22.77
N ARG A 18 -33.93 -30.93 -22.06
CA ARG A 18 -35.37 -31.06 -22.36
C ARG A 18 -35.71 -30.49 -23.74
N ARG A 19 -35.14 -29.34 -24.09
CA ARG A 19 -35.31 -28.74 -25.42
C ARG A 19 -34.75 -29.65 -26.52
N LEU A 20 -33.54 -30.18 -26.33
CA LEU A 20 -32.94 -31.13 -27.27
C LEU A 20 -33.75 -32.43 -27.39
N ALA A 21 -34.33 -32.91 -26.30
CA ALA A 21 -35.20 -34.08 -26.30
C ALA A 21 -36.51 -33.82 -27.08
N ALA A 22 -37.09 -32.64 -26.96
CA ALA A 22 -38.26 -32.22 -27.74
C ALA A 22 -37.93 -32.12 -29.24
N GLU A 23 -36.83 -31.45 -29.60
CA GLU A 23 -36.35 -31.36 -30.98
C GLU A 23 -36.07 -32.75 -31.58
N PHE A 24 -35.48 -33.67 -30.79
CA PHE A 24 -35.29 -35.06 -31.19
C PHE A 24 -36.61 -35.81 -31.39
N ALA A 25 -37.60 -35.55 -30.54
CA ALA A 25 -38.92 -36.19 -30.63
C ALA A 25 -39.69 -35.78 -31.89
N GLU A 26 -39.61 -34.51 -32.28
CA GLU A 26 -40.17 -34.01 -33.54
C GLU A 26 -39.46 -34.60 -34.76
N ALA A 27 -38.13 -34.63 -34.74
CA ALA A 27 -37.34 -35.14 -35.86
C ALA A 27 -37.43 -36.67 -36.03
N HIS A 28 -37.61 -37.41 -34.92
CA HIS A 28 -37.59 -38.88 -34.90
C HIS A 28 -38.74 -39.50 -34.10
N PRO A 29 -40.00 -39.39 -34.55
CA PRO A 29 -41.17 -39.79 -33.76
C PRO A 29 -41.20 -41.27 -33.40
N LYS A 30 -40.71 -42.15 -34.28
CA LYS A 30 -40.69 -43.61 -34.03
C LYS A 30 -39.72 -43.99 -32.92
N GLN A 31 -38.57 -43.34 -32.84
CA GLN A 31 -37.55 -43.58 -31.83
C GLN A 31 -37.96 -42.93 -30.51
N ALA A 32 -38.47 -41.70 -30.55
CA ALA A 32 -38.97 -40.99 -29.39
C ALA A 32 -40.15 -41.70 -28.73
N GLY A 33 -41.06 -42.29 -29.52
CA GLY A 33 -42.14 -43.13 -29.00
C GLY A 33 -41.65 -44.37 -28.22
N ARG A 34 -40.50 -44.95 -28.57
CA ARG A 34 -39.89 -46.06 -27.80
C ARG A 34 -39.31 -45.60 -26.47
N LEU A 35 -38.86 -44.34 -26.41
CA LEU A 35 -38.30 -43.70 -25.21
C LEU A 35 -39.36 -42.94 -24.40
N ARG A 36 -40.62 -42.93 -24.87
CA ARG A 36 -41.73 -42.13 -24.32
C ARG A 36 -41.36 -40.66 -24.14
N LEU A 37 -40.67 -40.12 -25.14
CA LEU A 37 -40.33 -38.70 -25.26
C LEU A 37 -41.41 -38.02 -26.09
N SER A 38 -41.99 -36.95 -25.56
CA SER A 38 -42.90 -36.06 -26.27
C SER A 38 -42.32 -34.64 -26.32
N ALA A 39 -42.89 -33.77 -27.14
CA ALA A 39 -42.45 -32.37 -27.25
C ALA A 39 -42.57 -31.61 -25.92
N ASP A 40 -43.54 -32.00 -25.07
CA ASP A 40 -43.85 -31.29 -23.83
C ASP A 40 -43.40 -32.02 -22.56
N ALA A 41 -43.19 -33.34 -22.62
CA ALA A 41 -42.90 -34.15 -21.45
C ALA A 41 -42.08 -35.43 -21.74
N VAL A 42 -41.34 -35.87 -20.72
CA VAL A 42 -40.68 -37.18 -20.68
C VAL A 42 -41.50 -38.08 -19.76
N ASP A 43 -42.28 -38.99 -20.34
CA ASP A 43 -43.23 -39.81 -19.57
C ASP A 43 -42.59 -41.02 -18.92
N ASP A 44 -41.40 -41.44 -19.40
CA ASP A 44 -40.63 -42.53 -18.79
C ASP A 44 -39.77 -42.00 -17.62
N PRO A 45 -40.02 -42.45 -16.37
CA PRO A 45 -39.27 -41.99 -15.21
C PRO A 45 -37.77 -42.34 -15.24
N HIS A 46 -37.37 -43.41 -15.92
CA HIS A 46 -35.95 -43.79 -16.03
C HIS A 46 -35.22 -42.90 -17.03
N VAL A 47 -35.88 -42.55 -18.14
CA VAL A 47 -35.32 -41.59 -19.11
C VAL A 47 -35.24 -40.20 -18.49
N ALA A 48 -36.26 -39.77 -17.75
CA ALA A 48 -36.24 -38.50 -17.02
C ALA A 48 -35.06 -38.44 -16.03
N ARG A 49 -34.89 -39.47 -15.19
CA ARG A 49 -33.77 -39.57 -14.24
C ARG A 49 -32.40 -39.63 -14.93
N LEU A 50 -32.31 -40.25 -16.10
CA LEU A 50 -31.08 -40.26 -16.88
C LEU A 50 -30.74 -38.86 -17.38
N LEU A 51 -31.72 -38.11 -17.90
CA LEU A 51 -31.52 -36.73 -18.32
C LEU A 51 -31.15 -35.81 -17.16
N GLU A 52 -31.76 -36.00 -15.99
CA GLU A 52 -31.36 -35.32 -14.74
C GLU A 52 -29.91 -35.65 -14.36
N GLY A 53 -29.52 -36.93 -14.42
CA GLY A 53 -28.13 -37.35 -14.17
C GLY A 53 -27.12 -36.73 -15.14
N VAL A 54 -27.47 -36.66 -16.44
CA VAL A 54 -26.63 -36.03 -17.46
C VAL A 54 -26.58 -34.52 -17.26
N ALA A 55 -27.70 -33.87 -16.94
CA ALA A 55 -27.75 -32.45 -16.59
C ALA A 55 -26.81 -32.13 -15.42
N PHE A 56 -26.81 -32.98 -14.39
CA PHE A 56 -25.91 -32.83 -13.25
C PHE A 56 -24.44 -32.95 -13.63
N LEU A 57 -24.07 -33.93 -14.46
CA LEU A 57 -22.69 -34.07 -14.94
C LEU A 57 -22.28 -32.87 -15.83
N GLY A 58 -23.16 -32.44 -16.74
CA GLY A 58 -22.95 -31.26 -17.57
C GLY A 58 -22.78 -29.99 -16.74
N ALA A 59 -23.62 -29.80 -15.72
CA ALA A 59 -23.55 -28.66 -14.82
C ALA A 59 -22.22 -28.60 -14.07
N ARG A 60 -21.68 -29.74 -13.64
CA ARG A 60 -20.35 -29.79 -13.00
C ARG A 60 -19.23 -29.40 -13.95
N VAL A 61 -19.33 -29.79 -15.23
CA VAL A 61 -18.34 -29.39 -16.25
C VAL A 61 -18.43 -27.89 -16.52
N GLN A 62 -19.65 -27.37 -16.72
CA GLN A 62 -19.86 -25.95 -16.98
C GLN A 62 -19.43 -25.07 -15.80
N HIS A 63 -19.84 -25.43 -14.58
CA HIS A 63 -19.39 -24.75 -13.37
C HIS A 63 -17.87 -24.75 -13.25
N ARG A 64 -17.22 -25.87 -13.57
CA ARG A 64 -15.76 -25.96 -13.53
C ARG A 64 -15.08 -25.12 -14.62
N LEU A 65 -15.63 -25.08 -15.83
CA LEU A 65 -15.11 -24.24 -16.91
C LEU A 65 -15.21 -22.75 -16.57
N ASP A 66 -16.35 -22.33 -16.02
CA ASP A 66 -16.56 -20.94 -15.60
C ASP A 66 -15.68 -20.59 -14.38
N ASP A 67 -15.45 -21.53 -13.46
CA ASP A 67 -14.49 -21.38 -12.35
C ASP A 67 -13.02 -21.32 -12.82
N GLU A 68 -12.68 -21.95 -13.94
CA GLU A 68 -11.31 -21.99 -14.49
C GLU A 68 -10.97 -20.75 -15.35
N PHE A 69 -11.96 -20.01 -15.86
CA PHE A 69 -11.74 -18.81 -16.68
C PHE A 69 -10.97 -17.67 -15.97
N PRO A 70 -11.21 -17.38 -14.67
CA PRO A 70 -10.38 -16.46 -13.89
C PRO A 70 -8.89 -16.82 -13.90
N GLU A 71 -8.50 -18.10 -13.95
CA GLU A 71 -7.09 -18.51 -13.91
C GLU A 71 -6.29 -17.95 -15.10
N LEU A 72 -6.90 -17.85 -16.28
CA LEU A 72 -6.25 -17.28 -17.48
C LEU A 72 -6.07 -15.77 -17.33
N THR A 73 -7.10 -15.08 -16.85
CA THR A 73 -7.10 -13.62 -16.71
C THR A 73 -6.16 -13.19 -15.57
N ASP A 74 -6.20 -13.92 -14.46
CA ASP A 74 -5.31 -13.73 -13.31
C ASP A 74 -3.86 -14.05 -13.67
N ALA A 75 -3.59 -15.08 -14.48
CA ALA A 75 -2.24 -15.32 -14.97
C ALA A 75 -1.72 -14.10 -15.75
N LEU A 76 -2.52 -13.54 -16.68
CA LEU A 76 -2.14 -12.37 -17.47
C LEU A 76 -1.97 -11.10 -16.61
N LEU A 77 -2.88 -10.88 -15.66
CA LEU A 77 -2.77 -9.80 -14.68
C LEU A 77 -1.56 -10.00 -13.75
N GLY A 78 -1.23 -11.23 -13.39
CA GLY A 78 -0.02 -11.56 -12.62
C GLY A 78 1.27 -11.13 -13.34
N VAL A 79 1.27 -11.12 -14.68
CA VAL A 79 2.40 -10.63 -15.48
C VAL A 79 2.44 -9.11 -15.55
N LEU A 80 1.29 -8.48 -15.80
CA LEU A 80 1.21 -7.05 -16.14
C LEU A 80 1.01 -6.15 -14.90
N TYR A 81 0.16 -6.59 -13.97
CA TYR A 81 -0.32 -5.88 -12.80
C TYR A 81 -0.41 -6.80 -11.56
N PRO A 82 0.70 -7.42 -11.11
CA PRO A 82 0.67 -8.40 -10.01
C PRO A 82 0.07 -7.87 -8.70
N HIS A 83 0.15 -6.56 -8.48
CA HIS A 83 -0.40 -5.88 -7.31
C HIS A 83 -1.94 -5.83 -7.29
N TYR A 84 -2.64 -6.00 -8.42
CA TYR A 84 -4.12 -6.06 -8.44
C TYR A 84 -4.66 -7.38 -7.91
N LEU A 85 -3.84 -8.43 -7.93
CA LEU A 85 -4.18 -9.75 -7.39
C LEU A 85 -3.67 -9.95 -5.95
N ALA A 86 -2.88 -8.99 -5.46
CA ALA A 86 -2.29 -9.05 -4.14
C ALA A 86 -3.24 -8.42 -3.10
N PRO A 87 -3.36 -9.00 -1.91
CA PRO A 87 -4.07 -8.35 -0.82
C PRO A 87 -3.35 -7.06 -0.43
N ILE A 88 -4.12 -6.08 0.06
CA ILE A 88 -3.58 -4.83 0.61
C ILE A 88 -3.13 -5.14 2.05
N PRO A 89 -1.82 -5.09 2.35
CA PRO A 89 -1.32 -5.31 3.70
C PRO A 89 -1.78 -4.20 4.64
N SER A 90 -1.87 -4.50 5.94
CA SER A 90 -2.14 -3.49 6.95
C SER A 90 -1.03 -2.43 6.96
N CYS A 91 -1.42 -1.16 7.03
CA CYS A 91 -0.52 -0.01 6.99
C CYS A 91 -0.78 0.91 8.19
N ALA A 92 0.22 1.70 8.58
CA ALA A 92 0.10 2.70 9.63
C ALA A 92 1.08 3.86 9.43
N ILE A 93 0.91 4.95 10.17
CA ILE A 93 1.96 5.97 10.35
C ILE A 93 2.62 5.71 11.70
N ALA A 94 3.91 5.38 11.69
CA ALA A 94 4.70 5.22 12.90
C ALA A 94 5.40 6.53 13.25
N GLN A 95 5.31 6.97 14.51
CA GLN A 95 6.09 8.09 15.04
C GLN A 95 7.27 7.55 15.83
N LEU A 96 8.47 7.83 15.35
CA LEU A 96 9.72 7.50 16.00
C LEU A 96 10.16 8.71 16.84
N ARG A 97 10.39 8.48 18.14
CA ARG A 97 10.83 9.54 19.06
C ARG A 97 12.32 9.42 19.31
N CYS A 98 12.99 10.57 19.37
CA CYS A 98 14.39 10.65 19.79
C CYS A 98 14.52 10.17 21.24
N GLN A 99 15.61 9.48 21.54
CA GLN A 99 16.01 9.29 22.93
C GLN A 99 16.50 10.64 23.52
N PRO A 100 16.31 10.90 24.82
CA PRO A 100 16.64 12.20 25.42
C PRO A 100 18.12 12.60 25.32
N ASP A 101 19.01 11.63 25.14
CA ASP A 101 20.47 11.77 25.06
C ASP A 101 21.00 11.91 23.61
N LEU A 102 20.12 11.91 22.61
CA LEU A 102 20.50 12.07 21.22
C LEU A 102 21.03 13.49 20.94
N ALA A 103 22.35 13.61 20.80
CA ALA A 103 23.02 14.90 20.61
C ALA A 103 22.98 15.47 19.18
N GLY A 104 22.56 14.67 18.18
CA GLY A 104 22.60 15.06 16.77
C GLY A 104 21.59 14.27 15.92
N PRO A 105 21.49 14.56 14.61
CA PRO A 105 20.53 13.88 13.75
C PRO A 105 20.80 12.37 13.64
N ALA A 106 19.77 11.56 13.82
CA ALA A 106 19.82 10.12 13.52
C ALA A 106 19.09 9.85 12.20
N ARG A 107 19.82 9.36 11.20
CA ARG A 107 19.28 9.04 9.87
C ARG A 107 18.95 7.55 9.79
N LEU A 108 17.67 7.24 9.65
CA LEU A 108 17.14 5.89 9.56
C LEU A 108 16.80 5.57 8.10
N PRO A 109 17.30 4.45 7.54
CA PRO A 109 17.00 4.09 6.16
C PRO A 109 15.53 3.67 6.00
N ALA A 110 15.04 3.69 4.76
CA ALA A 110 13.81 3.01 4.40
C ALA A 110 13.94 1.49 4.65
N GLY A 111 12.80 0.83 4.87
CA GLY A 111 12.77 -0.60 5.18
C GLY A 111 13.13 -0.94 6.63
N LEU A 112 13.19 0.04 7.53
CA LEU A 112 13.40 -0.17 8.96
C LEU A 112 12.31 -1.09 9.51
N ALA A 113 12.70 -2.25 10.06
CA ALA A 113 11.78 -3.21 10.62
C ALA A 113 11.24 -2.75 11.98
N LEU A 114 9.94 -2.92 12.19
CA LEU A 114 9.22 -2.54 13.40
C LEU A 114 8.30 -3.70 13.79
N ASP A 115 8.56 -4.32 14.94
CA ASP A 115 7.72 -5.39 15.47
C ASP A 115 6.70 -4.80 16.46
N THR A 116 5.45 -5.25 16.38
CA THR A 116 4.42 -4.89 17.37
C THR A 116 4.55 -5.77 18.61
N GLU A 117 3.90 -5.35 19.70
CA GLU A 117 3.54 -6.30 20.75
C GLU A 117 2.67 -7.44 20.16
N PRO A 118 2.74 -8.66 20.70
CA PRO A 118 1.96 -9.78 20.19
C PRO A 118 0.46 -9.53 20.26
N VAL A 119 -0.22 -9.63 19.12
CA VAL A 119 -1.67 -9.59 19.01
C VAL A 119 -2.16 -11.00 18.76
N ARG A 120 -2.99 -11.55 19.66
CA ARG A 120 -3.45 -12.95 19.60
C ARG A 120 -2.28 -13.97 19.54
N GLY A 121 -1.17 -13.64 20.20
CA GLY A 121 0.01 -14.50 20.28
C GLY A 121 1.03 -14.31 19.15
N GLU A 122 0.75 -13.47 18.15
CA GLU A 122 1.66 -13.21 17.02
C GLU A 122 2.05 -11.74 16.95
N ALA A 123 3.33 -11.45 16.79
CA ALA A 123 3.81 -10.10 16.52
C ALA A 123 3.68 -9.77 15.03
N CYS A 124 3.10 -8.62 14.71
CA CYS A 124 3.09 -8.11 13.35
C CYS A 124 4.43 -7.42 13.05
N ARG A 125 4.97 -7.62 11.85
CA ARG A 125 6.24 -7.03 11.44
C ARG A 125 6.02 -6.03 10.32
N PHE A 126 6.20 -4.77 10.65
CA PHE A 126 6.13 -3.66 9.72
C PHE A 126 7.51 -3.29 9.20
N ARG A 127 7.55 -2.61 8.06
CA ARG A 127 8.73 -1.90 7.57
C ARG A 127 8.40 -0.47 7.17
N SER A 128 9.32 0.47 7.35
CA SER A 128 9.14 1.84 6.86
C SER A 128 9.20 1.92 5.33
N ALA A 129 8.35 2.76 4.74
CA ALA A 129 8.31 3.01 3.29
C ALA A 129 9.33 4.07 2.84
N ALA A 130 9.76 4.93 3.74
CA ALA A 130 10.64 6.07 3.46
C ALA A 130 11.73 6.19 4.53
N PRO A 131 12.88 6.81 4.20
CA PRO A 131 13.89 7.16 5.20
C PRO A 131 13.34 8.21 6.18
N VAL A 132 13.85 8.21 7.41
CA VAL A 132 13.47 9.16 8.45
C VAL A 132 14.71 9.78 9.05
N THR A 133 14.76 11.10 9.07
CA THR A 133 15.76 11.83 9.87
C THR A 133 15.11 12.25 11.18
N LEU A 134 15.62 11.70 12.29
CA LEU A 134 15.23 12.09 13.63
C LEU A 134 16.11 13.24 14.09
N TRP A 135 15.48 14.39 14.25
CA TRP A 135 16.07 15.58 14.82
C TRP A 135 15.73 15.62 16.31
N PRO A 136 16.68 15.91 17.23
CA PRO A 136 16.40 16.08 18.65
C PRO A 136 15.75 17.46 18.91
N ILE A 137 14.63 17.71 18.24
CA ILE A 137 13.81 18.92 18.32
C ILE A 137 12.35 18.54 18.50
N GLU A 138 11.60 19.42 19.13
CA GLU A 138 10.16 19.28 19.37
C GLU A 138 9.40 20.48 18.80
N ILE A 139 8.14 20.25 18.43
CA ILE A 139 7.22 21.31 18.07
C ILE A 139 6.59 21.82 19.37
N GLU A 140 7.05 22.98 19.83
CA GLU A 140 6.54 23.62 21.06
C GLU A 140 5.14 24.20 20.84
N ALA A 141 4.91 24.81 19.68
CA ALA A 141 3.63 25.40 19.32
C ALA A 141 3.44 25.37 17.80
N ALA A 142 2.19 25.23 17.37
CA ALA A 142 1.78 25.60 16.01
C ALA A 142 0.51 26.45 16.11
N ARG A 143 0.45 27.56 15.38
CA ARG A 143 -0.68 28.49 15.40
C ARG A 143 -0.94 29.03 14.00
N LEU A 144 -2.16 28.88 13.53
CA LEU A 144 -2.65 29.53 12.33
C LEU A 144 -3.41 30.80 12.74
N SER A 145 -3.12 31.92 12.09
CA SER A 145 -3.77 33.21 12.38
C SER A 145 -3.94 34.05 11.13
N GLY A 146 -5.07 34.75 10.99
CA GLY A 146 -5.30 35.79 9.99
C GLY A 146 -4.69 37.15 10.33
N LEU A 147 -5.26 38.22 9.77
CA LEU A 147 -4.86 39.60 10.02
C LEU A 147 -5.26 40.08 11.43
N PRO A 148 -4.44 40.91 12.11
CA PRO A 148 -3.09 41.34 11.72
C PRO A 148 -2.06 40.21 11.86
N LEU A 149 -1.17 40.08 10.87
CA LEU A 149 -0.18 39.01 10.87
C LEU A 149 0.82 39.19 12.02
N THR A 150 0.91 38.20 12.89
CA THR A 150 1.95 38.12 13.93
C THR A 150 3.16 37.36 13.39
N ALA A 151 3.90 37.98 12.48
CA ALA A 151 5.06 37.40 11.80
C ALA A 151 6.04 38.49 11.32
N PRO A 152 7.30 38.16 11.00
CA PRO A 152 8.24 39.11 10.43
C PRO A 152 7.73 39.67 9.09
N ALA A 153 8.18 40.86 8.71
CA ALA A 153 7.88 41.40 7.39
C ALA A 153 8.53 40.54 6.31
N ASN A 154 7.73 40.06 5.35
CA ASN A 154 8.22 39.29 4.22
C ASN A 154 7.87 39.99 2.90
N PRO A 155 8.79 40.79 2.32
CA PRO A 155 8.59 41.48 1.05
C PRO A 155 8.29 40.53 -0.12
N ARG A 156 8.61 39.23 0.00
CA ARG A 156 8.33 38.22 -1.03
C ARG A 156 6.89 37.69 -0.95
N ALA A 157 6.15 37.99 0.12
CA ALA A 157 4.77 37.55 0.35
C ALA A 157 3.80 38.74 0.56
N PRO A 158 3.72 39.71 -0.36
CA PRO A 158 2.93 40.94 -0.17
C PRO A 158 1.42 40.72 -0.08
N GLY A 159 0.91 39.57 -0.56
CA GLY A 159 -0.50 39.20 -0.51
C GLY A 159 -0.90 38.35 0.69
N ALA A 160 -0.03 38.23 1.70
CA ALA A 160 -0.30 37.36 2.84
C ALA A 160 -1.48 37.89 3.68
N VAL A 161 -2.50 37.05 3.87
CA VAL A 161 -3.67 37.34 4.71
C VAL A 161 -3.79 36.40 5.90
N ALA A 162 -2.97 35.34 5.94
CA ALA A 162 -2.81 34.46 7.09
C ALA A 162 -1.37 33.95 7.20
N VAL A 163 -1.03 33.44 8.38
CA VAL A 163 0.27 32.83 8.66
C VAL A 163 0.13 31.61 9.56
N LEU A 164 0.80 30.52 9.20
CA LEU A 164 1.05 29.39 10.11
C LEU A 164 2.43 29.58 10.75
N ARG A 165 2.47 29.79 12.05
CA ARG A 165 3.70 29.83 12.85
C ARG A 165 3.92 28.46 13.49
N ILE A 166 5.09 27.87 13.26
CA ILE A 166 5.55 26.61 13.86
C ILE A 166 6.78 26.93 14.70
N SER A 167 6.66 26.79 16.02
CA SER A 167 7.76 27.01 16.97
C SER A 167 8.47 25.71 17.27
N LEU A 168 9.77 25.67 16.98
CA LEU A 168 10.67 24.54 17.18
C LEU A 168 11.62 24.82 18.34
N ARG A 169 11.91 23.79 19.12
CA ARG A 169 12.89 23.86 20.22
C ARG A 169 13.73 22.60 20.28
N CYS A 170 15.01 22.72 20.61
CA CYS A 170 15.88 21.59 20.94
C CYS A 170 15.31 20.81 22.13
N ALA A 171 15.22 19.49 22.01
CA ALA A 171 14.80 18.60 23.10
C ALA A 171 15.87 18.51 24.20
N VAL A 172 17.15 18.65 23.82
CA VAL A 172 18.29 18.62 24.74
C VAL A 172 18.50 20.02 25.34
N PRO A 173 18.49 20.17 26.68
CA PRO A 173 18.80 21.44 27.33
C PRO A 173 20.18 21.95 26.93
N GLN A 174 20.30 23.24 26.64
CA GLN A 174 21.55 23.93 26.26
C GLN A 174 22.11 23.58 24.86
N ALA A 175 21.48 22.67 24.11
CA ALA A 175 21.83 22.45 22.70
C ALA A 175 21.32 23.61 21.84
N SER A 176 22.11 24.00 20.83
CA SER A 176 21.70 25.01 19.84
C SER A 176 21.34 24.36 18.51
N LEU A 177 20.41 24.97 17.77
CA LEU A 177 20.04 24.49 16.44
C LEU A 177 21.21 24.49 15.46
N ALA A 178 22.18 25.41 15.65
CA ALA A 178 23.41 25.46 14.86
C ALA A 178 24.25 24.17 14.96
N GLN A 179 24.28 23.52 16.13
CA GLN A 179 25.03 22.27 16.32
C GLN A 179 24.39 21.09 15.60
N LEU A 180 23.08 21.13 15.38
CA LEU A 180 22.35 20.06 14.71
C LEU A 180 22.56 20.11 13.19
N GLY A 181 22.76 21.29 12.60
CA GLY A 181 22.88 21.45 11.15
C GLY A 181 21.59 21.09 10.41
N LEU A 182 20.45 21.48 10.98
CA LEU A 182 19.12 21.26 10.38
C LEU A 182 19.02 21.97 9.03
N ASP A 183 18.78 21.21 7.97
CA ASP A 183 18.67 21.66 6.57
C ASP A 183 17.24 21.52 6.05
N SER A 184 16.57 20.46 6.47
CA SER A 184 15.20 20.13 6.10
C SER A 184 14.45 19.44 7.23
N LEU A 185 13.15 19.64 7.24
CA LEU A 185 12.24 19.10 8.23
C LEU A 185 11.01 18.50 7.56
N ARG A 186 10.76 17.21 7.80
CA ARG A 186 9.54 16.54 7.37
C ARG A 186 8.48 16.62 8.46
N LEU A 187 7.34 17.21 8.12
CA LEU A 187 6.16 17.36 8.97
C LEU A 187 5.08 16.36 8.53
N PHE A 188 4.51 15.62 9.47
CA PHE A 188 3.30 14.84 9.25
C PHE A 188 2.10 15.59 9.84
N LEU A 189 1.03 15.76 9.05
CA LEU A 189 -0.22 16.34 9.53
C LEU A 189 -1.04 15.27 10.27
N ARG A 190 -1.08 15.37 11.60
CA ARG A 190 -1.72 14.41 12.50
C ARG A 190 -3.02 14.98 13.04
N GLY A 191 -4.15 14.32 12.78
CA GLY A 191 -5.41 14.74 13.38
C GLY A 191 -6.63 14.25 12.63
N ALA A 192 -7.79 14.81 12.98
CA ALA A 192 -9.04 14.47 12.34
C ALA A 192 -9.08 14.98 10.89
N PRO A 193 -9.66 14.21 9.94
CA PRO A 193 -9.68 14.56 8.51
C PRO A 193 -10.23 15.94 8.19
N ASN A 194 -11.23 16.41 8.94
CA ASN A 194 -11.83 17.73 8.78
C ASN A 194 -10.90 18.90 9.14
N VAL A 195 -9.76 18.64 9.78
CA VAL A 195 -8.73 19.63 10.10
C VAL A 195 -7.52 19.45 9.19
N VAL A 196 -7.01 18.22 9.06
CA VAL A 196 -5.75 17.98 8.35
C VAL A 196 -5.90 18.07 6.83
N LEU A 197 -7.03 17.68 6.24
CA LEU A 197 -7.20 17.74 4.78
C LEU A 197 -7.32 19.20 4.29
N PRO A 198 -8.14 20.08 4.90
CA PRO A 198 -8.16 21.48 4.49
C PRO A 198 -6.85 22.21 4.82
N LEU A 199 -6.17 21.84 5.92
CA LEU A 199 -4.83 22.36 6.22
C LEU A 199 -3.80 21.94 5.16
N TYR A 200 -3.83 20.68 4.72
CA TYR A 200 -2.95 20.19 3.66
C TYR A 200 -3.19 20.92 2.34
N GLU A 201 -4.47 21.09 1.95
CA GLU A 201 -4.86 21.87 0.77
C GLU A 201 -4.32 23.29 0.85
N LEU A 202 -4.57 23.98 1.97
CA LEU A 202 -4.14 25.35 2.24
C LEU A 202 -2.62 25.49 2.14
N LEU A 203 -1.87 24.58 2.76
CA LEU A 203 -0.40 24.62 2.75
C LEU A 203 0.17 24.31 1.37
N CYS A 204 -0.43 23.41 0.59
CA CYS A 204 0.07 23.07 -0.74
C CYS A 204 -0.27 24.10 -1.82
N HIS A 205 -1.41 24.78 -1.73
CA HIS A 205 -1.91 25.66 -2.80
C HIS A 205 -1.84 27.15 -2.49
N ASN A 206 -1.86 27.54 -1.21
CA ASN A 206 -1.98 28.94 -0.80
C ASN A 206 -0.72 29.49 -0.14
N THR A 207 0.36 28.70 -0.07
CA THR A 207 1.66 29.17 0.42
C THR A 207 2.31 30.09 -0.60
N ILE A 208 2.61 31.33 -0.20
CA ILE A 208 3.25 32.35 -1.06
C ILE A 208 4.65 32.73 -0.60
N GLY A 209 5.10 32.24 0.55
CA GLY A 209 6.47 32.45 1.04
C GLY A 209 6.67 31.89 2.44
N LEU A 210 7.92 31.74 2.84
CA LEU A 210 8.30 31.27 4.17
C LEU A 210 9.31 32.23 4.82
N ALA A 211 9.38 32.23 6.15
CA ALA A 211 10.46 32.85 6.90
C ALA A 211 10.88 32.01 8.09
N CYS A 212 12.18 31.91 8.34
CA CYS A 212 12.75 31.32 9.55
C CYS A 212 13.31 32.44 10.43
N ALA A 213 12.88 32.51 11.69
CA ALA A 213 13.20 33.63 12.58
C ALA A 213 13.25 33.19 14.05
N ASP A 214 13.81 34.02 14.94
CA ASP A 214 13.80 33.73 16.39
C ASP A 214 12.48 34.17 17.05
N GLY A 215 11.63 34.88 16.32
CA GLY A 215 10.29 35.30 16.74
C GLY A 215 9.60 36.21 15.72
N PRO A 216 8.35 36.65 16.00
CA PRO A 216 7.56 37.48 15.08
C PRO A 216 8.15 38.87 14.80
N ALA A 217 8.95 39.39 15.74
CA ALA A 217 9.58 40.70 15.66
C ALA A 217 11.09 40.63 15.35
N ASP A 218 11.58 39.47 14.88
CA ASP A 218 12.98 39.32 14.48
C ASP A 218 13.31 40.33 13.35
N PRO A 219 14.31 41.22 13.53
CA PRO A 219 14.68 42.20 12.53
C PRO A 219 15.44 41.60 11.33
N ALA A 220 15.94 40.38 11.45
CA ALA A 220 16.75 39.71 10.42
C ALA A 220 16.27 38.27 10.15
N PRO A 221 15.02 38.08 9.70
CA PRO A 221 14.51 36.76 9.35
C PRO A 221 15.21 36.25 8.08
N VAL A 222 15.35 34.93 7.98
CA VAL A 222 15.77 34.27 6.74
C VAL A 222 14.54 34.01 5.89
N LEU A 223 14.44 34.68 4.74
CA LEU A 223 13.29 34.58 3.84
C LEU A 223 13.49 33.46 2.82
N LEU A 224 12.48 32.58 2.71
CA LEU A 224 12.46 31.44 1.81
C LEU A 224 11.31 31.57 0.81
N ASP A 225 11.48 30.95 -0.36
CA ASP A 225 10.45 30.89 -1.40
C ASP A 225 9.31 29.94 -1.01
N ALA A 226 8.14 30.08 -1.62
CA ALA A 226 7.00 29.17 -1.41
C ALA A 226 7.37 27.69 -1.66
N ARG A 227 8.27 27.42 -2.63
CA ARG A 227 8.76 26.07 -2.96
C ARG A 227 9.55 25.40 -1.85
N ALA A 228 9.96 26.16 -0.82
CA ALA A 228 10.62 25.59 0.35
C ALA A 228 9.67 24.64 1.11
N LEU A 229 8.34 24.80 0.97
CA LEU A 229 7.34 23.86 1.45
C LEU A 229 6.80 23.02 0.28
N ALA A 230 6.96 21.71 0.36
CA ALA A 230 6.51 20.80 -0.70
C ALA A 230 5.81 19.56 -0.13
N PRO A 231 4.80 19.00 -0.83
CA PRO A 231 4.22 17.72 -0.46
C PRO A 231 5.22 16.57 -0.64
N ALA A 232 5.17 15.58 0.26
CA ALA A 232 6.06 14.41 0.27
C ALA A 232 5.28 13.09 0.18
N GLY A 233 5.98 11.98 -0.11
CA GLY A 233 5.37 10.64 -0.19
C GLY A 233 4.96 10.20 -1.61
N PHE A 234 5.31 10.99 -2.63
CA PHE A 234 4.98 10.72 -4.04
C PHE A 234 6.13 10.08 -4.82
N ALA A 235 7.36 10.16 -4.30
CA ALA A 235 8.54 9.69 -5.01
C ALA A 235 8.54 8.16 -5.19
N PRO A 236 9.20 7.62 -6.22
CA PRO A 236 9.34 6.17 -6.40
C PRO A 236 9.93 5.46 -5.18
N GLU A 237 10.90 6.09 -4.51
CA GLU A 237 11.64 5.57 -3.36
C GLU A 237 10.80 5.55 -2.07
N GLU A 238 9.68 6.27 -2.06
CA GLU A 238 8.72 6.35 -0.95
C GLU A 238 7.52 5.40 -1.18
N ALA A 239 7.69 4.40 -2.04
CA ALA A 239 6.68 3.36 -2.29
C ALA A 239 6.32 2.62 -1.00
N LEU A 240 5.03 2.49 -0.72
CA LEU A 240 4.53 1.67 0.38
C LEU A 240 4.48 0.21 -0.07
N LEU A 241 3.93 -0.02 -1.26
CA LEU A 241 3.81 -1.35 -1.86
C LEU A 241 4.93 -1.58 -2.89
N PRO A 242 5.56 -2.78 -2.91
CA PRO A 242 6.48 -3.16 -3.98
C PRO A 242 5.81 -3.00 -5.34
N TRP A 243 6.51 -2.37 -6.26
CA TRP A 243 5.97 -2.08 -7.58
C TRP A 243 6.94 -2.49 -8.69
N PRO A 244 6.49 -3.14 -9.77
CA PRO A 244 7.35 -3.44 -10.90
C PRO A 244 7.87 -2.14 -11.53
N ALA A 245 9.18 -2.04 -11.76
CA ALA A 245 9.80 -0.84 -12.34
C ALA A 245 9.25 -0.43 -13.72
N ARG A 246 8.61 -1.38 -14.43
CA ARG A 246 8.02 -1.19 -15.77
C ARG A 246 6.54 -0.82 -15.75
N SER A 247 5.88 -0.88 -14.60
CA SER A 247 4.46 -0.52 -14.46
C SER A 247 4.33 0.97 -14.18
N PHE A 248 3.37 1.64 -14.80
CA PHE A 248 3.14 3.07 -14.60
C PHE A 248 2.90 3.40 -13.12
N SER A 249 3.74 4.26 -12.55
CA SER A 249 3.70 4.62 -11.11
C SER A 249 2.40 5.32 -10.71
N GLY A 250 1.67 5.92 -11.66
CA GLY A 250 0.37 6.54 -11.37
C GLY A 250 -0.66 5.55 -10.82
N PHE A 251 -0.67 4.30 -11.28
CA PHE A 251 -1.57 3.28 -10.73
C PHE A 251 -1.20 2.92 -9.29
N ARG A 252 0.10 2.90 -8.95
CA ARG A 252 0.57 2.72 -7.57
C ARG A 252 0.02 3.82 -6.68
N LEU A 253 0.18 5.08 -7.11
CA LEU A 253 -0.28 6.23 -6.34
C LEU A 253 -1.80 6.19 -6.13
N LEU A 254 -2.57 5.80 -7.15
CA LEU A 254 -4.02 5.61 -7.01
C LEU A 254 -4.34 4.50 -6.00
N SER A 255 -3.71 3.33 -6.09
CA SER A 255 -3.92 2.23 -5.15
C SER A 255 -3.57 2.64 -3.72
N GLU A 256 -2.43 3.31 -3.51
CA GLU A 256 -2.01 3.80 -2.20
C GLU A 256 -2.95 4.88 -1.66
N TYR A 257 -3.45 5.78 -2.52
CA TYR A 257 -4.35 6.87 -2.11
C TYR A 257 -5.71 6.34 -1.63
N PHE A 258 -6.29 5.39 -2.37
CA PHE A 258 -7.58 4.81 -1.98
C PHE A 258 -7.46 3.82 -0.81
N ALA A 259 -6.29 3.20 -0.62
CA ALA A 259 -6.05 2.26 0.47
C ALA A 259 -5.63 2.94 1.79
N PHE A 260 -4.77 3.96 1.71
CA PHE A 260 -4.13 4.60 2.86
C PHE A 260 -3.77 6.07 2.58
N PRO A 261 -4.77 6.96 2.51
CA PRO A 261 -4.58 8.37 2.13
C PRO A 261 -3.66 9.14 3.08
N GLU A 262 -3.59 8.74 4.36
CA GLU A 262 -2.70 9.36 5.37
C GLU A 262 -1.22 9.31 4.96
N LYS A 263 -0.83 8.37 4.08
CA LYS A 263 0.52 8.33 3.48
C LYS A 263 0.91 9.66 2.84
N PHE A 264 -0.04 10.41 2.30
CA PHE A 264 0.20 11.64 1.54
C PHE A 264 0.10 12.92 2.38
N LEU A 265 -0.10 12.82 3.69
CA LEU A 265 -0.22 13.96 4.59
C LEU A 265 1.13 14.44 5.15
N PHE A 266 2.18 14.37 4.32
CA PHE A 266 3.52 14.80 4.67
C PHE A 266 3.91 16.05 3.89
N LEU A 267 4.61 16.96 4.56
CA LEU A 267 5.16 18.18 4.00
C LEU A 267 6.64 18.29 4.35
N ASP A 268 7.48 18.53 3.36
CA ASP A 268 8.90 18.83 3.55
C ASP A 268 9.11 20.34 3.55
N VAL A 269 9.80 20.82 4.59
CA VAL A 269 10.32 22.19 4.67
C VAL A 269 11.82 22.12 4.43
N SER A 270 12.32 22.83 3.42
CA SER A 270 13.74 22.85 3.03
C SER A 270 14.34 24.25 3.15
N GLY A 271 15.67 24.36 3.09
CA GLY A 271 16.38 25.65 3.17
C GLY A 271 16.51 26.20 4.58
N LEU A 272 16.42 25.33 5.60
CA LEU A 272 16.50 25.74 7.01
C LEU A 272 17.93 26.07 7.46
N GLU A 273 18.93 25.60 6.71
CA GLU A 273 20.36 25.70 7.04
C GLU A 273 20.83 27.15 7.25
N ALA A 274 20.29 28.10 6.48
CA ALA A 274 20.69 29.49 6.58
C ALA A 274 20.30 30.12 7.92
N LYS A 275 19.13 29.77 8.50
CA LYS A 275 18.76 30.27 9.84
C LYS A 275 19.42 29.44 10.94
N THR A 276 19.55 28.13 10.77
CA THR A 276 20.12 27.27 11.82
C THR A 276 21.59 27.62 12.08
N LEU A 277 22.38 27.92 11.04
CA LEU A 277 23.77 28.36 11.17
C LEU A 277 23.93 29.74 11.84
N LEU A 278 22.94 30.62 11.70
CA LEU A 278 22.93 31.95 12.31
C LEU A 278 22.33 31.94 13.72
N SER A 279 21.52 30.95 14.06
CA SER A 279 20.81 30.89 15.34
C SER A 279 21.72 30.34 16.45
N GLY A 280 22.07 31.19 17.41
CA GLY A 280 22.74 30.79 18.65
C GLY A 280 21.77 30.28 19.73
N GLY A 281 20.46 30.30 19.46
CA GLY A 281 19.41 29.99 20.43
C GLY A 281 19.01 28.51 20.47
N PRO A 282 18.22 28.10 21.49
CA PRO A 282 17.71 26.74 21.62
C PRO A 282 16.47 26.46 20.75
N GLY A 283 16.01 27.41 19.94
CA GLY A 283 14.76 27.31 19.19
C GLY A 283 14.68 28.29 18.03
N MET A 284 13.71 28.07 17.15
CA MET A 284 13.36 28.98 16.06
C MET A 284 11.89 28.83 15.69
N ASP A 285 11.36 29.80 14.98
CA ASP A 285 10.05 29.75 14.35
C ASP A 285 10.15 29.61 12.84
N ILE A 286 9.30 28.78 12.25
CA ILE A 286 9.00 28.75 10.82
C ILE A 286 7.65 29.42 10.61
N PHE A 287 7.61 30.48 9.80
CA PHE A 287 6.41 31.18 9.39
C PHE A 287 6.08 30.82 7.94
N VAL A 288 4.90 30.26 7.72
CA VAL A 288 4.36 29.98 6.37
C VAL A 288 3.30 31.03 6.06
N TYR A 289 3.58 31.89 5.08
CA TYR A 289 2.69 32.98 4.68
C TYR A 289 1.69 32.49 3.63
N LEU A 290 0.41 32.80 3.85
CA LEU A 290 -0.69 32.26 3.08
C LEU A 290 -1.52 33.39 2.45
N ASP A 291 -1.91 33.23 1.18
CA ASP A 291 -2.80 34.17 0.46
C ASP A 291 -4.30 33.92 0.69
N ARG A 292 -4.62 32.89 1.47
CA ARG A 292 -5.98 32.54 1.88
C ARG A 292 -6.07 32.41 3.40
N ALA A 293 -7.08 33.05 3.98
CA ALA A 293 -7.43 32.87 5.38
C ALA A 293 -8.30 31.62 5.56
N ALA A 294 -8.17 30.97 6.72
CA ALA A 294 -9.00 29.82 7.10
C ALA A 294 -9.43 29.92 8.57
N PRO A 295 -10.39 30.81 8.91
CA PRO A 295 -10.81 31.07 10.29
C PRO A 295 -11.29 29.81 11.03
N GLU A 296 -11.88 28.87 10.30
CA GLU A 296 -12.35 27.58 10.83
C GLU A 296 -11.19 26.71 11.37
N LEU A 297 -10.00 26.84 10.78
CA LEU A 297 -8.81 26.09 11.17
C LEU A 297 -8.01 26.77 12.30
N GLU A 298 -8.15 28.08 12.50
CA GLU A 298 -7.37 28.84 13.50
C GLU A 298 -7.51 28.29 14.93
N ARG A 299 -8.70 27.77 15.28
CA ARG A 299 -8.97 27.18 16.60
C ARG A 299 -8.59 25.70 16.70
N ALA A 300 -8.46 25.02 15.57
CA ALA A 300 -8.23 23.58 15.51
C ALA A 300 -6.74 23.22 15.32
N VAL A 301 -5.97 24.11 14.68
CA VAL A 301 -4.54 23.90 14.44
C VAL A 301 -3.74 24.22 15.71
N GLY A 302 -3.00 23.23 16.18
CA GLY A 302 -2.13 23.31 17.35
C GLY A 302 -0.87 22.46 17.19
N ALA A 303 -0.01 22.44 18.22
CA ALA A 303 1.22 21.64 18.19
C ALA A 303 0.96 20.16 17.88
N ALA A 304 -0.12 19.59 18.41
CA ALA A 304 -0.52 18.20 18.19
C ALA A 304 -0.98 17.90 16.75
N THR A 305 -1.28 18.93 15.94
CA THR A 305 -1.67 18.80 14.54
C THR A 305 -0.47 18.46 13.65
N LEU A 306 0.75 18.68 14.14
CA LEU A 306 1.99 18.43 13.42
C LEU A 306 2.83 17.42 14.20
N ALA A 307 3.48 16.50 13.50
CA ALA A 307 4.37 15.52 14.11
C ALA A 307 5.68 15.39 13.33
N LEU A 308 6.77 15.23 14.08
CA LEU A 308 8.11 14.93 13.58
C LEU A 308 8.42 13.44 13.73
N GLY A 309 9.41 12.97 12.97
CA GLY A 309 9.90 11.60 13.06
C GLY A 309 8.89 10.54 12.60
N CYS A 310 7.94 10.93 11.74
CA CYS A 310 6.92 10.04 11.23
C CYS A 310 7.33 9.36 9.92
N ALA A 311 6.93 8.10 9.74
CA ALA A 311 6.99 7.41 8.45
C ALA A 311 5.76 6.53 8.23
N PRO A 312 5.29 6.41 6.97
CA PRO A 312 4.39 5.33 6.58
C PRO A 312 5.08 3.98 6.75
N VAL A 313 4.37 3.03 7.34
CA VAL A 313 4.84 1.66 7.56
C VAL A 313 3.84 0.65 7.02
N VAL A 314 4.35 -0.48 6.53
CA VAL A 314 3.54 -1.56 5.94
C VAL A 314 3.90 -2.90 6.56
N ASN A 315 2.89 -3.72 6.88
CA ASN A 315 3.06 -5.08 7.40
C ASN A 315 3.46 -6.03 6.27
N LEU A 316 4.70 -5.90 5.83
CA LEU A 316 5.26 -6.67 4.73
C LEU A 316 6.76 -6.82 4.93
N PHE A 317 7.24 -8.06 4.91
CA PHE A 317 8.64 -8.38 5.19
C PHE A 317 9.11 -9.60 4.41
N ALA A 318 10.43 -9.74 4.26
CA ALA A 318 11.03 -10.89 3.61
C ALA A 318 11.06 -12.09 4.57
N GLN A 319 10.59 -13.25 4.09
CA GLN A 319 10.55 -14.51 4.83
C GLN A 319 11.05 -15.62 3.91
N ARG A 320 11.93 -16.49 4.42
CA ARG A 320 12.24 -17.76 3.74
C ARG A 320 11.11 -18.74 4.05
N CYS A 321 10.47 -19.25 3.01
CA CYS A 321 9.45 -20.28 3.13
C CYS A 321 10.06 -21.66 3.40
N GLU A 322 9.23 -22.60 3.84
CA GLU A 322 9.58 -24.01 3.96
C GLU A 322 10.04 -24.58 2.61
N PRO A 323 11.10 -25.40 2.59
CA PRO A 323 11.57 -26.02 1.37
C PRO A 323 10.54 -27.03 0.85
N VAL A 324 10.28 -26.96 -0.45
CA VAL A 324 9.41 -27.91 -1.14
C VAL A 324 10.25 -29.04 -1.71
N PRO A 325 10.00 -30.32 -1.35
CA PRO A 325 10.62 -31.45 -2.04
C PRO A 325 10.03 -31.57 -3.44
N LEU A 326 10.88 -31.40 -4.45
CA LEU A 326 10.47 -31.49 -5.85
C LEU A 326 10.46 -32.96 -6.30
N THR A 327 9.28 -33.58 -6.25
CA THR A 327 9.09 -35.01 -6.60
C THR A 327 8.69 -35.22 -8.07
N HIS A 328 8.21 -34.17 -8.74
CA HIS A 328 7.58 -34.24 -10.08
C HIS A 328 6.35 -35.15 -10.16
N THR A 329 5.73 -35.47 -9.01
CA THR A 329 4.48 -36.25 -8.94
C THR A 329 3.25 -35.38 -9.06
N ASP A 330 3.38 -34.11 -8.64
CA ASP A 330 2.31 -33.13 -8.60
C ASP A 330 2.60 -32.00 -9.59
N THR A 331 1.53 -31.44 -10.14
CA THR A 331 1.59 -30.31 -11.08
C THR A 331 1.86 -28.99 -10.38
N GLU A 332 1.55 -28.90 -9.08
CA GLU A 332 1.66 -27.69 -8.26
C GLU A 332 2.13 -28.05 -6.85
N TYR A 333 2.84 -27.11 -6.23
CA TYR A 333 3.36 -27.28 -4.88
C TYR A 333 2.96 -26.08 -4.02
N ARG A 334 2.43 -26.36 -2.83
CA ARG A 334 2.04 -25.31 -1.87
C ARG A 334 3.27 -24.65 -1.27
N VAL A 335 3.33 -23.32 -1.36
CA VAL A 335 4.31 -22.51 -0.65
C VAL A 335 3.83 -22.27 0.78
N VAL A 336 4.63 -22.70 1.77
CA VAL A 336 4.30 -22.53 3.19
C VAL A 336 5.34 -21.60 3.83
N PRO A 337 4.95 -20.43 4.37
CA PRO A 337 5.91 -19.46 4.91
C PRO A 337 6.55 -19.87 6.24
N ASP A 338 5.82 -20.56 7.12
CA ASP A 338 6.31 -21.14 8.37
C ASP A 338 5.38 -22.29 8.77
N ALA A 339 5.85 -23.54 8.72
CA ALA A 339 5.00 -24.70 9.02
C ALA A 339 4.56 -24.75 10.49
N ARG A 340 5.28 -24.08 11.39
CA ARG A 340 4.98 -24.07 12.83
C ARG A 340 3.85 -23.09 13.16
N ARG A 341 3.59 -22.12 12.28
CA ARG A 341 2.60 -21.04 12.48
C ARG A 341 1.79 -20.81 11.19
N PRO A 342 1.03 -21.83 10.74
CA PRO A 342 0.37 -21.81 9.44
C PRO A 342 -0.72 -20.73 9.30
N ALA A 343 -1.26 -20.23 10.43
CA ALA A 343 -2.29 -19.20 10.46
C ALA A 343 -1.74 -17.78 10.72
N ALA A 344 -0.44 -17.63 11.00
CA ALA A 344 0.16 -16.34 11.37
C ALA A 344 0.59 -15.52 10.14
N LEU A 345 0.86 -16.19 9.02
CA LEU A 345 1.52 -15.60 7.85
C LEU A 345 0.75 -15.91 6.58
N GLU A 346 0.63 -14.90 5.73
CA GLU A 346 0.16 -15.05 4.36
C GLU A 346 1.29 -14.68 3.40
N VAL A 347 1.48 -15.48 2.34
CA VAL A 347 2.43 -15.16 1.28
C VAL A 347 1.86 -14.01 0.45
N TRP A 348 2.57 -12.89 0.37
CA TRP A 348 2.18 -11.73 -0.46
C TRP A 348 2.71 -11.87 -1.90
N SER A 349 4.01 -12.09 -2.06
CA SER A 349 4.68 -12.39 -3.34
C SER A 349 5.76 -13.45 -3.15
N VAL A 350 6.16 -14.10 -4.25
CA VAL A 350 7.36 -14.95 -4.30
C VAL A 350 8.44 -14.22 -5.08
N ASP A 351 9.45 -13.71 -4.36
CA ASP A 351 10.49 -12.90 -4.97
C ASP A 351 11.52 -13.75 -5.72
N ARG A 352 11.90 -14.91 -5.17
CA ARG A 352 12.93 -15.81 -5.72
C ARG A 352 12.64 -17.26 -5.37
N VAL A 353 12.93 -18.16 -6.32
CA VAL A 353 12.91 -19.62 -6.12
C VAL A 353 14.29 -20.18 -6.45
N ARG A 354 14.83 -20.99 -5.55
CA ARG A 354 16.10 -21.70 -5.74
C ARG A 354 15.92 -23.17 -5.44
N GLU A 355 16.55 -24.00 -6.24
CA GLU A 355 16.65 -25.44 -6.00
C GLU A 355 18.00 -25.76 -5.39
N THR A 356 18.00 -26.55 -4.32
CA THR A 356 19.21 -27.13 -3.72
C THR A 356 19.30 -28.58 -4.14
N ARG A 357 20.38 -28.95 -4.83
CA ARG A 357 20.64 -30.32 -5.28
C ARG A 357 21.25 -31.17 -4.17
N ALA A 358 21.28 -32.49 -4.36
CA ALA A 358 21.87 -33.43 -3.40
C ALA A 358 23.35 -33.17 -3.08
N ASN A 359 24.10 -32.58 -4.02
CA ASN A 359 25.49 -32.17 -3.81
C ASN A 359 25.64 -30.79 -3.14
N GLY A 360 24.56 -30.20 -2.64
CA GLY A 360 24.53 -28.88 -2.01
C GLY A 360 24.57 -27.70 -3.00
N ALA A 361 24.78 -27.95 -4.29
CA ALA A 361 24.79 -26.88 -5.28
C ALA A 361 23.38 -26.28 -5.43
N GLN A 362 23.32 -24.95 -5.48
CA GLN A 362 22.09 -24.22 -5.73
C GLN A 362 22.02 -23.72 -7.16
N ARG A 363 20.83 -23.75 -7.76
CA ARG A 363 20.56 -23.09 -9.04
C ARG A 363 19.23 -22.33 -8.99
N PRO A 364 19.13 -21.18 -9.67
CA PRO A 364 17.89 -20.41 -9.68
C PRO A 364 16.80 -21.10 -10.50
N TRP A 365 15.56 -20.93 -10.09
CA TRP A 365 14.38 -21.16 -10.92
C TRP A 365 13.84 -19.81 -11.37
N ARG A 366 13.38 -19.72 -12.61
CA ARG A 366 12.99 -18.44 -13.21
C ARG A 366 11.48 -18.33 -13.36
N PRO A 367 10.86 -17.16 -13.13
CA PRO A 367 9.45 -16.96 -13.47
C PRO A 367 9.18 -17.28 -14.94
N PHE A 368 8.09 -18.00 -15.23
CA PHE A 368 7.70 -18.41 -16.58
C PHE A 368 7.35 -17.21 -17.46
N TYR A 369 6.47 -16.33 -16.97
CA TYR A 369 6.12 -15.09 -17.65
C TYR A 369 7.12 -13.99 -17.30
N ARG A 370 8.19 -13.90 -18.09
CA ARG A 370 9.24 -12.90 -17.91
C ARG A 370 9.05 -11.74 -18.89
N LEU A 371 8.67 -10.57 -18.37
CA LEU A 371 8.87 -9.29 -19.06
C LEU A 371 10.29 -8.78 -18.80
N THR A 372 11.26 -9.42 -19.47
CA THR A 372 12.64 -8.94 -19.72
C THR A 372 13.28 -7.97 -18.69
N HIS A 373 13.48 -8.35 -17.43
CA HIS A 373 14.54 -7.74 -16.61
C HIS A 373 15.47 -8.79 -16.02
N GLY A 374 16.74 -8.36 -15.86
CA GLY A 374 17.93 -9.18 -15.60
C GLY A 374 17.78 -10.06 -14.37
N ASP A 375 18.42 -11.23 -14.45
CA ASP A 375 18.37 -12.23 -13.39
C ASP A 375 19.08 -11.68 -12.14
N PRO A 376 18.42 -11.60 -10.97
CA PRO A 376 19.13 -11.30 -9.72
C PRO A 376 20.12 -12.41 -9.36
N ASP A 377 19.96 -13.62 -9.93
CA ASP A 377 20.82 -14.77 -9.71
C ASP A 377 21.55 -15.16 -11.01
N GLU A 378 22.87 -15.00 -11.04
CA GLU A 378 23.69 -15.52 -12.14
C GLU A 378 23.65 -17.06 -12.16
N GLY A 379 23.42 -17.66 -13.33
CA GLY A 379 23.53 -19.11 -13.51
C GLY A 379 22.55 -19.71 -14.53
N ALA A 380 22.84 -20.94 -14.94
CA ALA A 380 21.92 -21.73 -15.76
C ALA A 380 20.72 -22.14 -14.89
N PRO A 381 19.48 -21.77 -15.28
CA PRO A 381 18.31 -22.04 -14.47
C PRO A 381 18.02 -23.54 -14.38
N GLY A 382 17.47 -23.97 -13.24
CA GLY A 382 17.01 -25.33 -13.04
C GLY A 382 15.72 -25.66 -13.80
N GLY A 383 14.91 -24.63 -14.03
CA GLY A 383 13.63 -24.70 -14.69
C GLY A 383 12.91 -23.36 -14.60
N PHE A 384 11.62 -23.39 -14.90
CA PHE A 384 10.73 -22.24 -14.79
C PHE A 384 9.62 -22.52 -13.80
N TYR A 385 9.11 -21.48 -13.13
CA TYR A 385 7.99 -21.58 -12.21
C TYR A 385 6.93 -20.52 -12.51
N HIS A 386 5.70 -20.83 -12.15
CA HIS A 386 4.58 -19.90 -12.12
C HIS A 386 3.93 -19.96 -10.73
N THR A 387 3.38 -18.85 -10.27
CA THR A 387 2.68 -18.78 -8.97
C THR A 387 1.21 -18.51 -9.21
N ALA A 388 0.36 -19.33 -8.61
CA ALA A 388 -1.08 -19.09 -8.55
C ALA A 388 -1.50 -18.89 -7.08
N ARG A 389 -2.41 -17.96 -6.83
CA ARG A 389 -3.07 -17.81 -5.53
C ARG A 389 -4.41 -18.52 -5.59
N ARG A 390 -4.65 -19.46 -4.67
CA ARG A 390 -5.94 -20.17 -4.54
C ARG A 390 -6.44 -20.02 -3.10
N ALA A 391 -7.75 -20.05 -2.94
CA ALA A 391 -8.35 -20.10 -1.61
C ALA A 391 -7.80 -21.33 -0.86
N GLY A 392 -7.38 -21.12 0.39
CA GLY A 392 -6.97 -22.23 1.24
C GLY A 392 -8.13 -23.20 1.47
N PRO A 393 -7.87 -24.50 1.69
CA PRO A 393 -8.91 -25.39 2.20
C PRO A 393 -9.44 -24.81 3.52
N ALA A 394 -10.76 -24.68 3.61
CA ALA A 394 -11.46 -24.19 4.80
C ALA A 394 -11.27 -25.12 6.01
#